data_AF-A0A4U0SP18-F1
#
_entry.id   AF-A0A4U0SP18-F1
#
_cell.length_a   1.000
_cell.length_b   1.000
_cell.length_c   1.000
_cell.angle_alpha   90.00
_cell.angle_beta   90.00
_cell.angle_gamma   90.00
#
_symmetry.space_group_name_H-M   'P 1'
#
loop_
_entity.id
_entity.type
_entity.pdbx_description
1 polymer ?
#
loop_
_entity_poly.entity_id
_entity_poly.type
_entity_poly.pdbx_seq_one_letter_code
_entity_poly.pdbx_strand_id
1 'polypeptide(L)'
;MNQASQAIMAALDDPDPRRPFTLVKDLIGRQLRRMDPRAEVIPTGFFNHTYAPDMVIRWPQVARTPDRYVYLRTTANPAELHEDITRLQSKDRPMILSLGEIEASASELQPAATEHQALLLDTPAFGELLPTQDTPSIPRLISSSVIEGGRGAFDGPSTARFTNTVATGVAAAREGSAGLTRTALDAVAAQMVPEVADRMTAFMAALWQGGGATLASFPGTLRGSGQLDESTLAYLLSAEEIPDTNFWDRLLRLISLPLLLRTPVRDPDNLQHLMRPAVRHWQSHACKIVPGAPPHAPIGPWRWAVDSGHLVLQTPRFRTYVAQTRKDLEAAETYDEPGLDDVRNRADRFSTPLTSIRMLVTNRRIGYDGRGDNVVHDAQLDGISEALGQAETVIEVDAPTRSGAVLRCSFTHHLASARGARSQVPLDELIGTAARLLYDLTDHEADQLAGLLGPQGQPVSAPWNQPPLFEP
;
A
#
# COMPACT_ATOMS: atom_id res chain seq x y z
N MET A 1 -4.17 36.80 7.40
CA MET A 1 -3.38 36.06 8.41
C MET A 1 -4.06 34.72 8.65
N ASN A 2 -3.36 33.60 8.40
CA ASN A 2 -3.94 32.26 8.52
C ASN A 2 -3.95 31.75 9.97
N GLN A 3 -4.75 30.71 10.27
CA GLN A 3 -4.95 30.21 11.65
C GLN A 3 -3.64 29.71 12.30
N ALA A 4 -2.71 29.16 11.52
CA ALA A 4 -1.42 28.70 12.01
C ALA A 4 -0.55 29.87 12.51
N SER A 5 -0.51 30.95 11.74
CA SER A 5 0.17 32.18 12.12
C SER A 5 -0.38 32.77 13.41
N GLN A 6 -1.71 32.82 13.55
CA GLN A 6 -2.35 33.29 14.77
C GLN A 6 -2.04 32.41 15.99
N ALA A 7 -2.03 31.08 15.81
CA ALA A 7 -1.72 30.15 16.90
C ALA A 7 -0.24 30.21 17.32
N ILE A 8 0.68 30.41 16.37
CA ILE A 8 2.11 30.58 16.67
C ILE A 8 2.35 31.90 17.42
N MET A 9 1.75 33.01 16.95
CA MET A 9 1.85 34.30 17.64
C MET A 9 1.26 34.24 19.05
N ALA A 10 0.08 33.64 19.22
CA ALA A 10 -0.53 33.47 20.54
C ALA A 10 0.32 32.61 21.49
N ALA A 11 1.05 31.62 20.98
CA ALA A 11 1.98 30.82 21.78
C ALA A 11 3.25 31.60 22.17
N LEU A 12 3.70 32.55 21.33
CA LEU A 12 4.82 33.44 21.64
C LEU A 12 4.46 34.48 22.71
N ASP A 13 3.20 34.89 22.78
CA ASP A 13 2.69 35.87 23.76
C ASP A 13 2.29 35.26 25.13
N ASP A 14 2.68 34.01 25.43
CA ASP A 14 2.35 33.36 26.72
C ASP A 14 3.02 34.10 27.91
N PRO A 15 2.26 34.41 28.98
CA PRO A 15 2.76 35.17 30.13
C PRO A 15 3.82 34.43 30.97
N ASP A 16 3.94 33.11 30.87
CA ASP A 16 5.04 32.36 31.48
C ASP A 16 6.24 32.32 30.53
N PRO A 17 7.35 33.03 30.82
CA PRO A 17 8.50 33.13 29.92
C PRO A 17 9.21 31.79 29.62
N ARG A 18 8.84 30.69 30.31
CA ARG A 18 9.37 29.34 30.09
C ARG A 18 8.45 28.40 29.30
N ARG A 19 7.26 28.84 28.92
CA ARG A 19 6.30 28.02 28.15
C ARG A 19 6.28 28.26 26.65
N PRO A 20 6.52 29.48 26.12
CA PRO A 20 6.41 29.78 24.70
C PRO A 20 7.14 28.79 23.79
N PHE A 21 8.38 28.43 24.14
CA PHE A 21 9.19 27.54 23.31
C PHE A 21 8.62 26.11 23.23
N THR A 22 8.16 25.55 24.35
CA THR A 22 7.54 24.22 24.37
C THR A 22 6.22 24.24 23.60
N LEU A 23 5.40 25.28 23.81
CA LEU A 23 4.12 25.43 23.12
C LEU A 23 4.27 25.59 21.60
N VAL A 24 5.23 26.41 21.15
CA VAL A 24 5.54 26.61 19.72
C VAL A 24 6.03 25.30 19.09
N LYS A 25 6.97 24.59 19.73
CA LYS A 25 7.45 23.29 19.24
C LYS A 25 6.35 22.24 19.16
N ASP A 26 5.51 22.15 20.20
CA ASP A 26 4.39 21.21 20.21
C ASP A 26 3.37 21.53 19.12
N LEU A 27 3.08 22.82 18.90
CA LEU A 27 2.19 23.27 17.84
C LEU A 27 2.75 22.92 16.47
N ILE A 28 3.98 23.31 16.16
CA ILE A 28 4.61 23.04 14.87
C ILE A 28 4.75 21.54 14.66
N GLY A 29 5.16 20.78 15.69
CA GLY A 29 5.26 19.33 15.64
C GLY A 29 3.93 18.65 15.32
N ARG A 30 2.81 19.11 15.91
CA ARG A 30 1.46 18.62 15.54
C ARG A 30 1.12 18.94 14.09
N GLN A 31 1.41 20.15 13.63
CA GLN A 31 1.11 20.56 12.26
C GLN A 31 1.94 19.79 11.22
N LEU A 32 3.24 19.57 11.48
CA LEU A 32 4.10 18.75 10.64
C LEU A 32 3.57 17.31 10.50
N ARG A 33 3.09 16.70 11.58
CA ARG A 33 2.45 15.36 11.54
C ARG A 33 1.12 15.35 10.78
N ARG A 34 0.39 16.47 10.75
CA ARG A 34 -0.83 16.58 9.92
C ARG A 34 -0.49 16.63 8.44
N MET A 35 0.55 17.38 8.08
CA MET A 35 1.06 17.46 6.72
C MET A 35 1.61 16.10 6.22
N ASP A 36 2.38 15.36 7.05
CA ASP A 36 2.79 13.97 6.75
C ASP A 36 2.59 13.03 7.96
N PRO A 37 1.54 12.19 7.96
CA PRO A 37 1.27 11.23 9.04
C PRO A 37 2.31 10.12 9.21
N ARG A 38 3.13 9.87 8.19
CA ARG A 38 4.18 8.85 8.22
C ARG A 38 5.43 9.37 8.94
N ALA A 39 5.50 10.68 9.16
CA ALA A 39 6.63 11.34 9.78
C ALA A 39 6.53 11.30 11.31
N GLU A 40 7.62 10.90 11.94
CA GLU A 40 7.86 11.08 13.37
C GLU A 40 8.56 12.43 13.58
N VAL A 41 8.00 13.28 14.44
CA VAL A 41 8.56 14.60 14.77
C VAL A 41 9.06 14.59 16.20
N ILE A 42 10.38 14.67 16.36
CA ILE A 42 11.10 14.54 17.62
C ILE A 42 11.61 15.92 18.04
N PRO A 43 11.04 16.55 19.09
CA PRO A 43 11.57 17.81 19.61
C PRO A 43 12.91 17.61 20.30
N THR A 44 13.83 18.55 20.11
CA THR A 44 15.12 18.58 20.84
C THR A 44 15.05 19.52 22.04
N GLY A 45 16.13 19.59 22.83
CA GLY A 45 16.27 20.56 23.91
C GLY A 45 16.70 21.97 23.48
N PHE A 46 16.99 22.21 22.20
CA PHE A 46 17.52 23.50 21.71
C PHE A 46 16.42 24.40 21.17
N PHE A 47 16.52 25.72 21.32
CA PHE A 47 15.60 26.65 20.68
C PHE A 47 16.35 27.82 20.04
N ASN A 48 15.99 28.19 18.81
CA ASN A 48 16.56 29.35 18.10
C ASN A 48 18.10 29.31 17.98
N HIS A 49 18.67 28.13 17.71
CA HIS A 49 20.11 27.91 17.63
C HIS A 49 20.58 27.61 16.20
N THR A 50 21.67 28.23 15.74
CA THR A 50 22.22 28.06 14.38
C THR A 50 22.67 26.63 14.07
N TYR A 51 23.35 25.96 14.99
CA TYR A 51 24.00 24.66 14.72
C TYR A 51 23.27 23.43 15.25
N ALA A 52 22.20 23.62 16.02
CA ALA A 52 21.50 22.54 16.70
C ALA A 52 20.02 22.65 16.36
N PRO A 53 19.41 21.60 15.78
CA PRO A 53 18.02 21.69 15.33
C PRO A 53 17.08 21.76 16.53
N ASP A 54 15.98 22.47 16.35
CA ASP A 54 14.87 22.55 17.31
C ASP A 54 14.05 21.26 17.32
N MET A 55 13.95 20.60 16.16
CA MET A 55 13.25 19.32 15.97
C MET A 55 13.91 18.50 14.86
N VAL A 56 13.71 17.19 14.90
CA VAL A 56 14.12 16.27 13.83
C VAL A 56 12.87 15.56 13.31
N ILE A 57 12.71 15.53 11.99
CA ILE A 57 11.68 14.75 11.29
C ILE A 57 12.32 13.47 10.78
N ARG A 58 11.69 12.32 11.05
CA ARG A 58 12.09 11.00 10.59
C ARG A 58 10.96 10.29 9.89
N TRP A 59 11.29 9.43 8.92
CA TRP A 59 10.32 8.60 8.20
C TRP A 59 10.65 7.11 8.41
N PRO A 60 10.33 6.53 9.57
CA PRO A 60 10.75 5.16 9.92
C PRO A 60 10.21 4.10 8.96
N GLN A 61 9.08 4.37 8.31
CA GLN A 61 8.41 3.47 7.37
C GLN A 61 8.90 3.61 5.92
N VAL A 62 9.70 4.63 5.61
CA VAL A 62 10.20 4.88 4.25
C VAL A 62 11.70 4.66 4.25
N ALA A 63 12.10 3.47 3.79
CA ALA A 63 13.51 3.12 3.76
C ALA A 63 14.30 4.15 2.93
N ARG A 64 15.46 4.56 3.44
CA ARG A 64 16.41 5.47 2.78
C ARG A 64 15.96 6.94 2.66
N THR A 65 14.87 7.35 3.28
CA THR A 65 14.58 8.80 3.43
C THR A 65 15.45 9.35 4.57
N PRO A 66 16.30 10.35 4.31
CA PRO A 66 17.15 10.93 5.33
C PRO A 66 16.35 11.74 6.36
N ASP A 67 16.86 11.81 7.58
CA ASP A 67 16.35 12.70 8.62
C ASP A 67 16.35 14.15 8.12
N ARG A 68 15.35 14.92 8.56
CA ARG A 68 15.27 16.35 8.25
C ARG A 68 15.36 17.19 9.52
N TYR A 69 16.28 18.16 9.53
CA TYR A 69 16.51 19.02 10.67
C TYR A 69 15.71 20.33 10.55
N VAL A 70 14.89 20.61 11.56
CA VAL A 70 14.04 21.80 11.61
C VAL A 70 14.65 22.82 12.57
N TYR A 71 14.80 24.04 12.09
CA TYR A 71 15.35 25.19 12.80
C TYR A 71 14.27 26.25 12.90
N LEU A 72 13.89 26.63 14.11
CA LEU A 72 12.93 27.70 14.36
C LEU A 72 13.70 29.00 14.55
N ARG A 73 13.27 30.07 13.89
CA ARG A 73 13.92 31.38 13.95
C ARG A 73 12.94 32.45 14.35
N THR A 74 13.27 33.19 15.40
CA THR A 74 12.50 34.39 15.79
C THR A 74 12.80 35.58 14.88
N THR A 75 13.91 35.53 14.14
CA THR A 75 14.29 36.56 13.18
C THR A 75 13.63 36.33 11.82
N ALA A 76 13.21 37.42 11.20
CA ALA A 76 12.80 37.47 9.80
C ALA A 76 13.81 38.28 8.95
N ASN A 77 14.95 38.66 9.54
CA ASN A 77 15.97 39.45 8.85
C ASN A 77 16.66 38.61 7.76
N PRO A 78 16.64 39.06 6.49
CA PRO A 78 17.20 38.29 5.38
C PRO A 78 18.71 38.01 5.53
N ALA A 79 19.49 38.94 6.07
CA ALA A 79 20.94 38.76 6.22
C ALA A 79 21.27 37.66 7.25
N GLU A 80 20.53 37.63 8.37
CA GLU A 80 20.69 36.60 9.40
C GLU A 80 20.24 35.23 8.88
N LEU A 81 19.10 35.17 8.18
CA LEU A 81 18.61 33.94 7.57
C LEU A 81 19.57 33.40 6.50
N HIS A 82 20.17 34.28 5.69
CA HIS A 82 21.21 33.91 4.72
C HIS A 82 22.44 33.31 5.40
N GLU A 83 22.91 33.93 6.48
CA GLU A 83 24.03 33.41 7.27
C GLU A 83 23.71 32.04 7.88
N ASP A 84 22.50 31.83 8.40
CA ASP A 84 22.06 30.52 8.89
C ASP A 84 22.05 29.46 7.77
N ILE A 85 21.47 29.78 6.60
CA ILE A 85 21.42 28.85 5.45
C ILE A 85 22.83 28.39 5.06
N THR A 86 23.77 29.33 4.96
CA THR A 86 25.14 29.03 4.48
C THR A 86 25.98 28.25 5.48
N ARG A 87 25.66 28.34 6.77
CA ARG A 87 26.35 27.60 7.84
C ARG A 87 25.89 26.14 7.99
N LEU A 88 24.68 25.83 7.53
CA LEU A 88 24.08 24.50 7.65
C LEU A 88 24.57 23.56 6.55
N GLN A 89 24.66 22.28 6.88
CA GLN A 89 25.14 21.25 5.95
C GLN A 89 23.99 20.76 5.05
N SER A 90 24.18 20.79 3.73
CA SER A 90 23.13 20.41 2.77
C SER A 90 22.65 18.96 2.95
N LYS A 91 23.54 18.06 3.40
CA LYS A 91 23.21 16.65 3.67
C LYS A 91 22.14 16.47 4.75
N ASP A 92 21.98 17.45 5.64
CA ASP A 92 21.02 17.43 6.76
C ASP A 92 19.64 17.99 6.33
N ARG A 93 19.51 18.43 5.07
CA ARG A 93 18.29 18.96 4.45
C ARG A 93 17.57 20.00 5.31
N PRO A 94 18.26 21.06 5.76
CA PRO A 94 17.72 21.96 6.77
C PRO A 94 16.38 22.57 6.34
N MET A 95 15.44 22.61 7.27
CA MET A 95 14.18 23.36 7.17
C MET A 95 14.24 24.50 8.18
N ILE A 96 14.31 25.73 7.71
CA ILE A 96 14.30 26.93 8.54
C ILE A 96 12.88 27.50 8.49
N LEU A 97 12.24 27.62 9.65
CA LEU A 97 10.94 28.26 9.81
C LEU A 97 11.11 29.57 10.57
N SER A 98 10.96 30.68 9.85
CA SER A 98 10.85 32.01 10.45
C SER A 98 9.47 32.14 11.10
N LEU A 99 9.47 32.47 12.40
CA LEU A 99 8.27 32.70 13.21
C LEU A 99 7.64 34.09 12.94
N GLY A 100 8.19 34.85 11.99
CA GLY A 100 7.63 36.10 11.46
C GLY A 100 7.37 36.03 9.95
N GLU A 101 6.99 37.15 9.37
CA GLU A 101 6.92 37.34 7.91
C GLU A 101 8.27 37.84 7.41
N ILE A 102 8.82 37.21 6.37
CA ILE A 102 10.12 37.62 5.81
C ILE A 102 9.93 38.96 5.08
N GLU A 103 10.64 39.99 5.52
CA GLU A 103 10.48 41.36 4.99
C GLU A 103 11.02 41.53 3.57
N ALA A 104 12.02 40.73 3.19
CA ALA A 104 12.54 40.69 1.82
C ALA A 104 11.69 39.80 0.91
N SER A 105 11.78 40.06 -0.39
CA SER A 105 11.27 39.12 -1.37
C SER A 105 11.98 37.77 -1.19
N ALA A 106 11.24 36.67 -1.04
CA ALA A 106 11.80 35.31 -0.94
C ALA A 106 12.83 35.03 -2.07
N SER A 107 12.72 35.71 -3.21
CA SER A 107 13.69 35.71 -4.31
C SER A 107 15.13 36.05 -3.93
N GLU A 108 15.37 36.86 -2.89
CA GLU A 108 16.73 37.20 -2.45
C GLU A 108 17.43 36.02 -1.75
N LEU A 109 16.67 35.23 -0.99
CA LEU A 109 17.19 34.06 -0.27
C LEU A 109 17.11 32.77 -1.09
N GLN A 110 16.34 32.77 -2.18
CA GLN A 110 16.14 31.63 -3.07
C GLN A 110 17.45 31.00 -3.58
N PRO A 111 18.47 31.76 -4.07
CA PRO A 111 19.69 31.14 -4.59
C PRO A 111 20.44 30.36 -3.51
N ALA A 112 20.65 30.98 -2.34
CA ALA A 112 21.34 30.36 -1.22
C ALA A 112 20.59 29.13 -0.70
N ALA A 113 19.27 29.23 -0.53
CA ALA A 113 18.45 28.11 -0.09
C ALA A 113 18.48 26.95 -1.10
N THR A 114 18.47 27.24 -2.40
CA THR A 114 18.52 26.22 -3.46
C THR A 114 19.88 25.52 -3.52
N GLU A 115 20.97 26.29 -3.45
CA GLU A 115 22.35 25.80 -3.45
C GLU A 115 22.64 24.88 -2.26
N HIS A 116 22.18 25.27 -1.07
CA HIS A 116 22.34 24.50 0.16
C HIS A 116 21.26 23.44 0.39
N GLN A 117 20.34 23.23 -0.57
CA GLN A 117 19.20 22.31 -0.43
C GLN A 117 18.37 22.55 0.85
N ALA A 118 18.33 23.82 1.29
CA ALA A 118 17.59 24.27 2.46
C ALA A 118 16.17 24.69 2.07
N LEU A 119 15.19 24.40 2.92
CA LEU A 119 13.84 24.96 2.81
C LEU A 119 13.69 26.10 3.81
N LEU A 120 13.50 27.30 3.32
CA LEU A 120 13.14 28.45 4.13
C LEU A 120 11.64 28.70 3.99
N LEU A 121 10.94 28.73 5.11
CA LEU A 121 9.52 29.04 5.21
C LEU A 121 9.32 30.20 6.17
N ASP A 122 8.44 31.12 5.80
CA ASP A 122 7.83 32.03 6.77
C ASP A 122 6.56 31.40 7.37
N THR A 123 6.02 32.06 8.38
CA THR A 123 4.81 31.57 9.07
C THR A 123 3.58 31.54 8.15
N PRO A 124 3.33 32.55 7.28
CA PRO A 124 2.30 32.46 6.24
C PRO A 124 2.45 31.24 5.33
N ALA A 125 3.64 30.99 4.76
CA ALA A 125 3.95 29.86 3.89
C ALA A 125 3.69 28.53 4.59
N PHE A 126 4.14 28.40 5.83
CA PHE A 126 3.88 27.19 6.62
C PHE A 126 2.38 26.92 6.79
N GLY A 127 1.59 27.97 6.99
CA GLY A 127 0.13 27.84 7.08
C GLY A 127 -0.55 27.50 5.74
N GLU A 128 -0.02 27.97 4.60
CA GLU A 128 -0.52 27.60 3.25
C GLU A 128 -0.25 26.12 2.91
N LEU A 129 0.79 25.52 3.49
CA LEU A 129 1.06 24.09 3.35
C LEU A 129 0.16 23.22 4.24
N LEU A 130 -0.65 23.78 5.14
CA LEU A 130 -1.50 22.96 6.00
C LEU A 130 -2.66 22.38 5.20
N PRO A 131 -2.86 21.05 5.26
CA PRO A 131 -4.02 20.45 4.63
C PRO A 131 -5.29 20.95 5.34
N THR A 132 -6.30 21.29 4.54
CA THR A 132 -7.63 21.71 5.04
C THR A 132 -8.42 20.55 5.63
N GLN A 133 -8.14 19.33 5.20
CA GLN A 133 -8.76 18.09 5.66
C GLN A 133 -7.71 17.05 6.02
N ASP A 134 -7.99 16.22 7.02
CA ASP A 134 -7.08 15.14 7.43
C ASP A 134 -7.20 13.89 6.52
N THR A 135 -8.03 13.95 5.48
CA THR A 135 -8.21 12.89 4.47
C THR A 135 -7.09 12.89 3.41
N PRO A 136 -6.80 11.75 2.78
CA PRO A 136 -5.91 11.67 1.60
C PRO A 136 -6.34 12.65 0.51
N SER A 137 -5.42 13.50 0.05
CA SER A 137 -5.70 14.52 -0.97
C SER A 137 -4.43 14.99 -1.66
N ILE A 138 -4.56 15.56 -2.86
CA ILE A 138 -3.42 16.13 -3.60
C ILE A 138 -2.72 17.26 -2.84
N PRO A 139 -3.43 18.22 -2.21
CA PRO A 139 -2.78 19.22 -1.36
C PRO A 139 -1.92 18.59 -0.26
N ARG A 140 -2.42 17.56 0.43
CA ARG A 140 -1.65 16.86 1.46
C ARG A 140 -0.41 16.17 0.90
N LEU A 141 -0.51 15.54 -0.27
CA LEU A 141 0.62 14.94 -0.96
C LEU A 141 1.70 15.99 -1.27
N ILE A 142 1.29 17.17 -1.74
CA ILE A 142 2.19 18.30 -2.00
C ILE A 142 2.87 18.73 -0.70
N SER A 143 2.12 18.95 0.37
CA SER A 143 2.65 19.35 1.68
C SER A 143 3.65 18.34 2.24
N SER A 144 3.32 17.04 2.18
CA SER A 144 4.24 15.97 2.60
C SER A 144 5.53 15.96 1.77
N SER A 145 5.44 16.19 0.46
CA SER A 145 6.62 16.26 -0.43
C SER A 145 7.47 17.51 -0.13
N VAL A 146 6.85 18.65 0.19
CA VAL A 146 7.57 19.87 0.59
C VAL A 146 8.31 19.64 1.91
N ILE A 147 7.67 19.01 2.91
CA ILE A 147 8.36 18.66 4.17
C ILE A 147 9.44 17.63 3.95
N GLU A 148 9.27 16.66 3.05
CA GLU A 148 10.28 15.61 2.84
C GLU A 148 11.51 16.14 2.09
N GLY A 149 11.31 16.99 1.07
CA GLY A 149 12.38 17.40 0.17
C GLY A 149 12.22 18.74 -0.50
N GLY A 150 11.36 19.63 0.01
CA GLY A 150 11.34 21.02 -0.44
C GLY A 150 12.69 21.69 -0.24
N ARG A 151 13.03 22.62 -1.13
CA ARG A 151 14.19 23.52 -1.05
C ARG A 151 13.82 24.88 -1.62
N GLY A 152 14.64 25.89 -1.37
CA GLY A 152 14.33 27.26 -1.77
C GLY A 152 13.63 28.04 -0.67
N ALA A 153 13.23 29.27 -0.98
CA ALA A 153 12.57 30.17 -0.07
C ALA A 153 11.09 30.34 -0.45
N PHE A 154 10.22 30.17 0.53
CA PHE A 154 8.77 30.20 0.38
C PHE A 154 8.17 31.23 1.32
N ASP A 155 7.50 32.21 0.72
CA ASP A 155 6.56 33.11 1.37
C ASP A 155 5.11 32.63 1.17
N GLY A 156 4.14 33.22 1.87
CA GLY A 156 2.72 32.89 1.70
C GLY A 156 2.26 32.88 0.23
N PRO A 157 2.40 33.97 -0.54
CA PRO A 157 1.97 34.04 -1.92
C PRO A 157 2.65 33.05 -2.88
N SER A 158 3.97 32.84 -2.75
CA SER A 158 4.71 31.87 -3.59
C SER A 158 4.33 30.44 -3.26
N THR A 159 4.07 30.13 -1.99
CA THR A 159 3.58 28.81 -1.56
C THR A 159 2.22 28.52 -2.15
N ALA A 160 1.27 29.46 -2.05
CA ALA A 160 -0.06 29.30 -2.64
C ALA A 160 0.00 29.12 -4.17
N ARG A 161 0.88 29.86 -4.86
CA ARG A 161 1.11 29.67 -6.31
C ARG A 161 1.69 28.29 -6.62
N PHE A 162 2.68 27.85 -5.84
CA PHE A 162 3.32 26.54 -6.03
C PHE A 162 2.32 25.40 -5.82
N THR A 163 1.59 25.39 -4.70
CA THR A 163 0.59 24.35 -4.40
C THR A 163 -0.50 24.31 -5.47
N ASN A 164 -1.01 25.47 -5.91
CA ASN A 164 -2.00 25.54 -6.98
C ASN A 164 -1.45 25.05 -8.33
N THR A 165 -0.20 25.41 -8.66
CA THR A 165 0.46 24.98 -9.91
C THR A 165 0.63 23.47 -9.95
N VAL A 166 1.12 22.88 -8.86
CA VAL A 166 1.31 21.43 -8.77
C VAL A 166 -0.03 20.70 -8.75
N ALA A 167 -1.03 21.16 -7.98
CA ALA A 167 -2.36 20.55 -7.96
C ALA A 167 -3.03 20.58 -9.35
N THR A 168 -2.96 21.71 -10.05
CA THR A 168 -3.46 21.86 -11.43
C THR A 168 -2.70 20.93 -12.39
N GLY A 169 -1.39 20.80 -12.23
CA GLY A 169 -0.57 19.89 -13.04
C GLY A 169 -0.87 18.41 -12.81
N VAL A 170 -1.16 18.00 -11.58
CA VAL A 170 -1.59 16.64 -11.25
C VAL A 170 -2.92 16.32 -11.96
N ALA A 171 -3.90 17.23 -11.88
CA ALA A 171 -5.18 17.06 -12.58
C ALA A 171 -4.98 17.01 -14.10
N ALA A 172 -4.20 17.94 -14.65
CA ALA A 172 -3.84 17.98 -16.07
C ALA A 172 -3.10 16.72 -16.53
N ALA A 173 -2.25 16.13 -15.68
CA ALA A 173 -1.54 14.91 -16.00
C ALA A 173 -2.52 13.75 -16.19
N ARG A 174 -3.50 13.61 -15.29
CA ARG A 174 -4.58 12.61 -15.39
C ARG A 174 -5.42 12.78 -16.67
N GLU A 175 -5.58 14.01 -17.15
CA GLU A 175 -6.32 14.33 -18.38
C GLU A 175 -5.48 14.22 -19.66
N GLY A 176 -4.16 14.02 -19.57
CA GLY A 176 -3.28 14.01 -20.74
C GLY A 176 -2.98 15.41 -21.31
N SER A 177 -3.09 16.46 -20.49
CA SER A 177 -2.80 17.85 -20.90
C SER A 177 -1.34 18.24 -20.67
N ALA A 178 -0.56 18.30 -21.76
CA ALA A 178 0.89 18.46 -21.70
C ALA A 178 1.36 19.81 -21.14
N GLY A 179 0.63 20.90 -21.42
CA GLY A 179 1.06 22.27 -21.07
C GLY A 179 1.13 22.48 -19.55
N LEU A 180 0.01 22.28 -18.86
CA LEU A 180 -0.09 22.46 -17.41
C LEU A 180 0.73 21.41 -16.65
N THR A 181 0.81 20.18 -17.17
CA THR A 181 1.69 19.14 -16.62
C THR A 181 3.14 19.59 -16.66
N ARG A 182 3.63 20.14 -17.78
CA ARG A 182 5.01 20.65 -17.89
C ARG A 182 5.28 21.76 -16.89
N THR A 183 4.39 22.74 -16.76
CA THR A 183 4.54 23.84 -15.81
C THR A 183 4.68 23.34 -14.37
N ALA A 184 3.92 22.31 -13.99
CA ALA A 184 4.04 21.71 -12.66
C ALA A 184 5.34 20.93 -12.46
N LEU A 185 5.79 20.20 -13.48
CA LEU A 185 7.08 19.49 -13.44
C LEU A 185 8.25 20.46 -13.27
N ASP A 186 8.23 21.58 -14.00
CA ASP A 186 9.25 22.63 -13.88
C ASP A 186 9.25 23.24 -12.46
N ALA A 187 8.06 23.51 -11.90
CA ALA A 187 7.92 24.02 -10.54
C ALA A 187 8.46 23.03 -9.49
N VAL A 188 8.13 21.74 -9.63
CA VAL A 188 8.63 20.67 -8.75
C VAL A 188 10.15 20.55 -8.85
N ALA A 189 10.73 20.53 -10.05
CA ALA A 189 12.17 20.42 -10.25
C ALA A 189 12.94 21.62 -9.66
N ALA A 190 12.35 22.81 -9.72
CA ALA A 190 12.92 24.02 -9.14
C ALA A 190 12.94 23.98 -7.60
N GLN A 191 11.82 23.57 -6.99
CA GLN A 191 11.60 23.73 -5.55
C GLN A 191 11.75 22.45 -4.71
N MET A 192 12.14 21.33 -5.31
CA MET A 192 12.37 20.07 -4.60
C MET A 192 13.80 19.58 -4.83
N VAL A 193 14.33 18.83 -3.86
CA VAL A 193 15.54 18.03 -4.03
C VAL A 193 15.31 16.95 -5.10
N PRO A 194 16.36 16.54 -5.84
CA PRO A 194 16.22 15.66 -7.01
C PRO A 194 15.43 14.39 -6.74
N GLU A 195 15.62 13.73 -5.60
CA GLU A 195 14.97 12.45 -5.32
C GLU A 195 13.45 12.59 -5.13
N VAL A 196 12.99 13.69 -4.54
CA VAL A 196 11.55 13.97 -4.37
C VAL A 196 10.95 14.49 -5.67
N ALA A 197 11.70 15.31 -6.43
CA ALA A 197 11.28 15.77 -7.75
C ALA A 197 11.08 14.61 -8.74
N ASP A 198 12.00 13.65 -8.77
CA ASP A 198 11.93 12.47 -9.62
C ASP A 198 10.71 11.61 -9.28
N ARG A 199 10.42 11.42 -7.97
CA ARG A 199 9.24 10.68 -7.50
C ARG A 199 7.92 11.38 -7.86
N MET A 200 7.85 12.71 -7.70
CA MET A 200 6.68 13.50 -8.10
C MET A 200 6.48 13.46 -9.62
N THR A 201 7.57 13.46 -10.40
CA THR A 201 7.54 13.31 -11.85
C THR A 201 7.03 11.92 -12.25
N ALA A 202 7.52 10.86 -11.60
CA ALA A 202 7.05 9.49 -11.81
C ALA A 202 5.57 9.33 -11.42
N PHE A 203 5.14 9.98 -10.35
CA PHE A 203 3.73 10.00 -9.94
C PHE A 203 2.84 10.66 -11.01
N MET A 204 3.22 11.83 -11.53
CA MET A 204 2.49 12.47 -12.64
C MET A 204 2.52 11.63 -13.92
N ALA A 205 3.62 10.95 -14.22
CA ALA A 205 3.70 10.03 -15.36
C ALA A 205 2.77 8.82 -15.19
N ALA A 206 2.63 8.29 -13.98
CA ALA A 206 1.67 7.24 -13.68
C ALA A 206 0.22 7.72 -13.86
N LEU A 207 -0.10 8.93 -13.39
CA LEU A 207 -1.40 9.55 -13.64
C LEU A 207 -1.67 9.74 -15.14
N TRP A 208 -0.65 10.15 -15.90
CA TRP A 208 -0.71 10.30 -17.36
C TRP A 208 -1.03 9.00 -18.08
N GLN A 209 -0.31 7.93 -17.74
CA GLN A 209 -0.54 6.60 -18.33
C GLN A 209 -1.89 6.01 -17.91
N GLY A 210 -2.25 6.14 -16.63
CA GLY A 210 -3.56 5.71 -16.13
C GLY A 210 -4.71 6.50 -16.78
N GLY A 211 -4.51 7.79 -17.02
CA GLY A 211 -5.41 8.67 -17.78
C GLY A 211 -5.62 8.23 -19.24
N GLY A 212 -4.69 7.43 -19.79
CA GLY A 212 -4.79 6.79 -21.10
C GLY A 212 -3.87 7.39 -22.16
N ALA A 213 -3.10 8.41 -21.80
CA ALA A 213 -2.09 8.97 -22.66
C ALA A 213 -0.84 8.08 -22.68
N THR A 214 -0.07 8.13 -23.77
CA THR A 214 1.13 7.31 -23.90
C THR A 214 2.31 7.96 -23.18
N LEU A 215 3.23 7.17 -22.65
CA LEU A 215 4.41 7.71 -21.98
C LEU A 215 5.31 8.51 -22.94
N ALA A 216 5.26 8.19 -24.25
CA ALA A 216 6.01 8.91 -25.27
C ALA A 216 5.55 10.37 -25.45
N SER A 217 4.30 10.71 -25.10
CA SER A 217 3.79 12.08 -25.13
C SER A 217 3.89 12.80 -23.79
N PHE A 218 4.44 12.15 -22.76
CA PHE A 218 4.61 12.76 -21.44
C PHE A 218 5.63 13.92 -21.52
N PRO A 219 5.29 15.12 -21.00
CA PRO A 219 6.14 16.30 -21.18
C PRO A 219 7.38 16.35 -20.26
N GLY A 220 7.54 15.39 -19.34
CA GLY A 220 8.64 15.32 -18.38
C GLY A 220 9.73 14.31 -18.76
N THR A 221 10.89 14.43 -18.12
CA THR A 221 11.97 13.44 -18.23
C THR A 221 11.97 12.51 -17.03
N LEU A 222 11.80 11.20 -17.25
CA LEU A 222 11.91 10.20 -16.20
C LEU A 222 13.37 9.76 -16.06
N ARG A 223 13.95 9.94 -14.87
CA ARG A 223 15.27 9.41 -14.52
C ARG A 223 15.13 7.97 -14.06
N GLY A 224 15.25 7.02 -14.98
CA GLY A 224 15.12 5.58 -14.70
C GLY A 224 14.42 4.81 -15.82
N SER A 225 14.12 3.54 -15.60
CA SER A 225 13.49 2.63 -16.58
C SER A 225 12.02 2.94 -16.91
N GLY A 226 11.47 4.05 -16.42
CA GLY A 226 10.04 4.38 -16.52
C GLY A 226 9.14 3.42 -15.75
N GLN A 227 9.70 2.64 -14.82
CA GLN A 227 8.97 1.73 -13.95
C GLN A 227 8.55 2.44 -12.66
N LEU A 228 7.35 2.09 -12.17
CA LEU A 228 6.88 2.49 -10.86
C LEU A 228 7.75 1.84 -9.78
N ASP A 229 8.26 2.65 -8.86
CA ASP A 229 8.96 2.18 -7.67
C ASP A 229 8.04 2.20 -6.43
N GLU A 230 8.56 1.74 -5.29
CA GLU A 230 7.81 1.61 -4.03
C GLU A 230 7.28 2.97 -3.55
N SER A 231 8.08 4.02 -3.68
CA SER A 231 7.73 5.36 -3.22
C SER A 231 6.65 6.00 -4.09
N THR A 232 6.72 5.82 -5.41
CA THR A 232 5.74 6.35 -6.36
C THR A 232 4.41 5.60 -6.23
N LEU A 233 4.45 4.27 -6.04
CA LEU A 233 3.23 3.50 -5.79
C LEU A 233 2.58 3.92 -4.47
N ALA A 234 3.36 4.19 -3.42
CA ALA A 234 2.84 4.71 -2.16
C ALA A 234 2.11 6.05 -2.34
N TYR A 235 2.64 6.94 -3.18
CA TYR A 235 1.99 8.22 -3.50
C TYR A 235 0.65 8.01 -4.20
N LEU A 236 0.61 7.12 -5.19
CA LEU A 236 -0.61 6.82 -5.93
C LEU A 236 -1.69 6.20 -5.04
N LEU A 237 -1.30 5.27 -4.16
CA LEU A 237 -2.22 4.62 -3.24
C LEU A 237 -2.69 5.54 -2.11
N SER A 238 -1.88 6.54 -1.73
CA SER A 238 -2.21 7.50 -0.66
C SER A 238 -2.79 8.83 -1.17
N ALA A 239 -3.00 8.96 -2.48
CA ALA A 239 -3.64 10.13 -3.07
C ALA A 239 -5.17 10.11 -2.84
N GLU A 240 -5.84 11.11 -3.39
CA GLU A 240 -7.32 11.12 -3.48
C GLU A 240 -7.83 9.84 -4.18
N GLU A 241 -9.03 9.40 -3.82
CA GLU A 241 -9.62 8.18 -4.36
C GLU A 241 -9.82 8.25 -5.88
N ILE A 242 -9.38 7.20 -6.59
CA ILE A 242 -9.52 7.04 -8.03
C ILE A 242 -10.43 5.84 -8.30
N PRO A 243 -11.75 6.02 -8.45
CA PRO A 243 -12.69 4.90 -8.63
C PRO A 243 -12.70 4.34 -10.06
N ASP A 244 -12.01 4.98 -11.00
CA ASP A 244 -11.97 4.57 -12.40
C ASP A 244 -11.23 3.23 -12.58
N THR A 245 -11.95 2.18 -12.96
CA THR A 245 -11.37 0.84 -13.14
C THR A 245 -10.44 0.79 -14.37
N ASN A 246 -10.73 1.55 -15.43
CA ASN A 246 -9.88 1.58 -16.63
C ASN A 246 -8.51 2.19 -16.32
N PHE A 247 -8.47 3.17 -15.41
CA PHE A 247 -7.23 3.75 -14.91
C PHE A 247 -6.34 2.67 -14.28
N TRP A 248 -6.89 1.88 -13.36
CA TRP A 248 -6.15 0.81 -12.68
C TRP A 248 -5.78 -0.34 -13.62
N ASP A 249 -6.64 -0.71 -14.57
CA ASP A 249 -6.33 -1.72 -15.59
C ASP A 249 -5.10 -1.35 -16.44
N ARG A 250 -4.98 -0.08 -16.81
CA ARG A 250 -3.82 0.42 -17.57
C ARG A 250 -2.55 0.39 -16.72
N LEU A 251 -2.64 0.82 -15.46
CA LEU A 251 -1.50 0.86 -14.54
C LEU A 251 -1.06 -0.51 -14.05
N LEU A 252 -1.95 -1.50 -14.01
CA LEU A 252 -1.66 -2.85 -13.55
C LEU A 252 -0.47 -3.48 -14.29
N ARG A 253 -0.25 -3.11 -15.56
CA ARG A 253 0.89 -3.58 -16.37
C ARG A 253 2.25 -3.11 -15.84
N LEU A 254 2.27 -2.07 -15.02
CA LEU A 254 3.46 -1.46 -14.43
C LEU A 254 3.66 -1.88 -12.97
N ILE A 255 2.66 -2.53 -12.36
CA ILE A 255 2.65 -2.88 -10.94
C ILE A 255 2.68 -4.40 -10.81
N SER A 256 3.67 -4.90 -10.09
CA SER A 256 3.77 -6.32 -9.73
C SER A 256 3.41 -6.54 -8.26
N LEU A 257 2.95 -7.73 -7.92
CA LEU A 257 2.69 -8.10 -6.51
C LEU A 257 3.93 -7.88 -5.61
N PRO A 258 5.17 -8.29 -5.98
CA PRO A 258 6.36 -8.00 -5.17
C PRO A 258 6.65 -6.50 -4.96
N LEU A 259 6.25 -5.64 -5.90
CA LEU A 259 6.34 -4.19 -5.72
C LEU A 259 5.34 -3.70 -4.66
N LEU A 260 4.08 -4.14 -4.76
CA LEU A 260 3.05 -3.79 -3.79
C LEU A 260 3.44 -4.23 -2.37
N LEU A 261 3.95 -5.45 -2.21
CA LEU A 261 4.31 -6.00 -0.89
C LEU A 261 5.45 -5.24 -0.18
N ARG A 262 6.31 -4.54 -0.94
CA ARG A 262 7.38 -3.68 -0.40
C ARG A 262 6.95 -2.23 -0.22
N THR A 263 5.80 -1.86 -0.75
CA THR A 263 5.29 -0.49 -0.69
C THR A 263 4.77 -0.19 0.72
N PRO A 264 5.13 0.95 1.34
CA PRO A 264 4.75 1.29 2.71
C PRO A 264 3.30 1.80 2.79
N VAL A 265 2.36 0.91 2.55
CA VAL A 265 0.91 1.14 2.63
C VAL A 265 0.26 0.02 3.42
N ARG A 266 -0.89 0.30 4.04
CA ARG A 266 -1.65 -0.71 4.79
C ARG A 266 -2.95 -1.05 4.07
N ASP A 267 -3.94 -0.17 4.09
CA ASP A 267 -5.29 -0.45 3.62
C ASP A 267 -5.99 0.74 2.91
N PRO A 268 -5.29 1.49 2.02
CA PRO A 268 -5.89 2.65 1.38
C PRO A 268 -7.06 2.27 0.46
N ASP A 269 -7.99 3.20 0.22
CA ASP A 269 -9.14 2.96 -0.66
C ASP A 269 -8.71 2.65 -2.10
N ASN A 270 -7.65 3.32 -2.59
CA ASN A 270 -7.06 3.04 -3.90
C ASN A 270 -6.50 1.62 -4.03
N LEU A 271 -6.11 0.96 -2.92
CA LEU A 271 -5.74 -0.46 -2.98
C LEU A 271 -6.95 -1.34 -3.33
N GLN A 272 -8.15 -0.98 -2.87
CA GLN A 272 -9.36 -1.74 -3.20
C GLN A 272 -9.66 -1.67 -4.69
N HIS A 273 -9.48 -0.49 -5.31
CA HIS A 273 -9.67 -0.29 -6.74
C HIS A 273 -8.60 -0.97 -7.57
N LEU A 274 -7.33 -0.93 -7.15
CA LEU A 274 -6.23 -1.67 -7.78
C LEU A 274 -6.46 -3.19 -7.75
N MET A 275 -6.95 -3.72 -6.63
CA MET A 275 -7.09 -5.16 -6.45
C MET A 275 -8.19 -5.79 -7.31
N ARG A 276 -9.23 -5.02 -7.69
CA ARG A 276 -10.32 -5.50 -8.57
C ARG A 276 -9.80 -6.13 -9.87
N PRO A 277 -8.94 -5.44 -10.66
CA PRO A 277 -8.31 -6.07 -11.81
C PRO A 277 -7.07 -6.90 -11.44
N ALA A 278 -6.32 -6.53 -10.40
CA ALA A 278 -5.07 -7.22 -10.07
C ALA A 278 -5.26 -8.68 -9.67
N VAL A 279 -6.36 -9.01 -8.99
CA VAL A 279 -6.61 -10.36 -8.46
C VAL A 279 -6.66 -11.45 -9.55
N ARG A 280 -7.00 -11.08 -10.79
CA ARG A 280 -7.04 -12.02 -11.92
C ARG A 280 -5.73 -12.11 -12.71
N HIS A 281 -4.85 -11.12 -12.54
CA HIS A 281 -3.61 -11.01 -13.31
C HIS A 281 -2.38 -11.41 -12.49
N TRP A 282 -2.37 -11.05 -11.22
CA TRP A 282 -1.28 -11.42 -10.33
C TRP A 282 -1.35 -12.88 -9.95
N GLN A 283 -0.17 -13.47 -9.82
CA GLN A 283 -0.01 -14.86 -9.48
C GLN A 283 0.77 -14.99 -8.16
N SER A 284 0.47 -16.05 -7.44
CA SER A 284 1.15 -16.40 -6.21
C SER A 284 1.27 -17.90 -6.04
N HIS A 285 2.10 -18.34 -5.10
CA HIS A 285 2.35 -19.75 -4.85
C HIS A 285 1.45 -20.31 -3.76
N ALA A 286 1.24 -19.56 -2.68
CA ALA A 286 0.53 -20.05 -1.51
C ALA A 286 -0.40 -19.00 -0.89
N CYS A 287 -1.46 -19.48 -0.24
CA CYS A 287 -2.28 -18.68 0.65
C CYS A 287 -2.66 -19.46 1.91
N LYS A 288 -2.82 -18.74 3.04
CA LYS A 288 -3.21 -19.28 4.34
C LYS A 288 -4.48 -18.58 4.82
N ILE A 289 -5.44 -19.35 5.32
CA ILE A 289 -6.67 -18.84 5.90
C ILE A 289 -6.60 -18.94 7.42
N VAL A 290 -6.69 -17.80 8.08
CA VAL A 290 -6.68 -17.71 9.55
C VAL A 290 -8.09 -17.34 10.01
N PRO A 291 -8.79 -18.23 10.74
CA PRO A 291 -10.08 -17.92 11.34
C PRO A 291 -9.97 -16.80 12.38
N GLY A 292 -11.04 -15.99 12.48
CA GLY A 292 -11.19 -14.94 13.48
C GLY A 292 -10.60 -13.58 13.07
N ALA A 293 -11.17 -12.52 13.65
CA ALA A 293 -10.57 -11.19 13.67
C ALA A 293 -9.68 -11.07 14.93
N PRO A 294 -8.52 -10.40 14.88
CA PRO A 294 -7.71 -10.17 16.07
C PRO A 294 -8.52 -9.36 17.09
N PRO A 295 -8.21 -9.50 18.39
CA PRO A 295 -9.04 -9.02 19.50
C PRO A 295 -9.42 -7.52 19.49
N HIS A 296 -8.88 -6.71 18.58
CA HIS A 296 -9.15 -5.28 18.45
C HIS A 296 -9.30 -4.80 16.99
N ALA A 297 -9.51 -5.69 16.02
CA ALA A 297 -9.83 -5.26 14.66
C ALA A 297 -11.30 -4.84 14.58
N PRO A 298 -11.63 -3.67 14.04
CA PRO A 298 -13.02 -3.31 13.76
C PRO A 298 -13.63 -4.37 12.83
N ILE A 299 -14.87 -4.78 13.13
CA ILE A 299 -15.69 -5.59 12.21
C ILE A 299 -15.99 -4.69 11.00
N GLY A 300 -15.12 -4.78 9.99
CA GLY A 300 -15.18 -3.97 8.79
C GLY A 300 -15.72 -4.76 7.60
N PRO A 301 -16.07 -4.08 6.49
CA PRO A 301 -16.37 -4.74 5.23
C PRO A 301 -15.15 -5.52 4.72
N TRP A 302 -15.36 -6.41 3.77
CA TRP A 302 -14.26 -7.16 3.15
C TRP A 302 -13.32 -6.21 2.44
N ARG A 303 -12.03 -6.23 2.79
CA ARG A 303 -11.04 -5.29 2.29
C ARG A 303 -9.68 -5.95 2.09
N TRP A 304 -8.97 -5.48 1.08
CA TRP A 304 -7.57 -5.79 0.86
C TRP A 304 -6.69 -4.92 1.74
N ALA A 305 -5.64 -5.51 2.29
CA ALA A 305 -4.60 -4.81 3.03
C ALA A 305 -3.24 -5.42 2.70
N VAL A 306 -2.18 -4.64 2.95
CA VAL A 306 -0.80 -5.11 3.02
C VAL A 306 -0.40 -5.09 4.49
N ASP A 307 0.04 -6.23 4.99
CA ASP A 307 0.43 -6.40 6.40
C ASP A 307 1.73 -7.20 6.49
N SER A 308 2.76 -6.61 7.10
CA SER A 308 4.09 -7.23 7.24
C SER A 308 4.63 -7.90 5.96
N GLY A 309 4.49 -7.22 4.81
CA GLY A 309 4.97 -7.74 3.52
C GLY A 309 4.08 -8.82 2.87
N HIS A 310 2.86 -9.04 3.40
CA HIS A 310 1.89 -9.97 2.86
C HIS A 310 0.65 -9.23 2.35
N LEU A 311 0.07 -9.74 1.26
CA LEU A 311 -1.25 -9.30 0.82
C LEU A 311 -2.29 -10.06 1.64
N VAL A 312 -3.21 -9.33 2.25
CA VAL A 312 -4.22 -9.86 3.15
C VAL A 312 -5.61 -9.48 2.65
N LEU A 313 -6.48 -10.48 2.45
CA LEU A 313 -7.92 -10.26 2.37
C LEU A 313 -8.48 -10.31 3.80
N GLN A 314 -8.96 -9.19 4.30
CA GLN A 314 -9.59 -9.08 5.61
C GLN A 314 -11.10 -9.28 5.47
N THR A 315 -11.66 -10.23 6.23
CA THR A 315 -13.10 -10.44 6.35
C THR A 315 -13.52 -10.39 7.82
N PRO A 316 -14.83 -10.30 8.13
CA PRO A 316 -15.32 -10.34 9.50
C PRO A 316 -14.99 -11.64 10.25
N ARG A 317 -14.87 -12.77 9.53
CA ARG A 317 -14.76 -14.11 10.12
C ARG A 317 -13.42 -14.80 9.89
N PHE A 318 -12.64 -14.35 8.92
CA PHE A 318 -11.33 -14.92 8.62
C PHE A 318 -10.43 -13.91 7.91
N ARG A 319 -9.17 -14.29 7.74
CA ARG A 319 -8.20 -13.55 6.93
C ARG A 319 -7.47 -14.48 6.00
N THR A 320 -7.26 -14.04 4.77
CA THR A 320 -6.45 -14.79 3.81
C THR A 320 -5.14 -14.08 3.58
N TYR A 321 -4.04 -14.69 4.00
CA TYR A 321 -2.68 -14.22 3.73
C TYR A 321 -2.16 -14.88 2.45
N VAL A 322 -1.53 -14.09 1.60
CA VAL A 322 -0.94 -14.56 0.33
C VAL A 322 0.57 -14.38 0.37
N ALA A 323 1.31 -15.39 -0.10
CA ALA A 323 2.76 -15.31 -0.21
C ALA A 323 3.31 -16.02 -1.45
N GLN A 324 4.46 -15.51 -1.89
CA GLN A 324 5.23 -16.05 -3.02
C GLN A 324 5.89 -17.39 -2.69
N THR A 325 6.07 -17.72 -1.41
CA THR A 325 6.54 -19.04 -0.98
C THR A 325 5.69 -19.57 0.17
N ARG A 326 5.63 -20.91 0.28
CA ARG A 326 4.93 -21.57 1.39
C ARG A 326 5.57 -21.25 2.75
N LYS A 327 6.90 -21.14 2.80
CA LYS A 327 7.66 -20.92 4.04
C LYS A 327 7.32 -19.60 4.71
N ASP A 328 6.98 -18.59 3.92
CA ASP A 328 6.59 -17.26 4.43
C ASP A 328 5.24 -17.31 5.19
N LEU A 329 4.45 -18.37 5.01
CA LEU A 329 3.15 -18.58 5.66
C LEU A 329 3.15 -19.69 6.73
N GLU A 330 4.27 -20.40 6.90
CA GLU A 330 4.37 -21.50 7.86
C GLU A 330 4.43 -20.96 9.29
N ALA A 331 3.28 -20.95 9.97
CA ALA A 331 3.20 -20.78 11.42
C ALA A 331 2.84 -22.12 12.08
N ALA A 332 3.24 -22.30 13.34
CA ALA A 332 3.03 -23.51 14.13
C ALA A 332 1.56 -23.80 14.53
N GLU A 333 0.61 -22.99 14.05
CA GLU A 333 -0.81 -23.17 14.33
C GLU A 333 -1.37 -24.35 13.55
N THR A 334 -2.07 -25.22 14.27
CA THR A 334 -2.83 -26.33 13.71
C THR A 334 -4.32 -26.13 13.99
N TYR A 335 -5.15 -26.57 13.06
CA TYR A 335 -6.60 -26.47 13.11
C TYR A 335 -7.23 -27.86 13.10
N ASP A 336 -8.45 -27.95 13.61
CA ASP A 336 -9.23 -29.19 13.62
C ASP A 336 -9.54 -29.64 12.19
N GLU A 337 -9.22 -30.89 11.87
CA GLU A 337 -9.46 -31.44 10.55
C GLU A 337 -10.93 -31.85 10.34
N PRO A 338 -11.55 -31.48 9.21
CA PRO A 338 -12.93 -31.87 8.91
C PRO A 338 -13.04 -33.36 8.56
N GLY A 339 -14.25 -33.91 8.70
CA GLY A 339 -14.58 -35.25 8.20
C GLY A 339 -14.63 -35.30 6.67
N LEU A 340 -14.63 -36.51 6.10
CA LEU A 340 -14.72 -36.69 4.65
C LEU A 340 -16.01 -36.09 4.07
N ASP A 341 -17.14 -36.31 4.73
CA ASP A 341 -18.45 -35.80 4.31
C ASP A 341 -18.49 -34.26 4.28
N ASP A 342 -17.88 -33.59 5.25
CA ASP A 342 -17.80 -32.13 5.28
C ASP A 342 -17.01 -31.59 4.08
N VAL A 343 -15.88 -32.22 3.75
CA VAL A 343 -15.06 -31.83 2.60
C VAL A 343 -15.79 -32.07 1.29
N ARG A 344 -16.53 -33.18 1.16
CA ARG A 344 -17.38 -33.47 0.00
C ARG A 344 -18.49 -32.46 -0.15
N ASN A 345 -19.23 -32.18 0.93
CA ASN A 345 -20.30 -31.18 0.93
C ASN A 345 -19.80 -29.79 0.50
N ARG A 346 -18.61 -29.38 0.96
CA ARG A 346 -17.97 -28.13 0.51
C ARG A 346 -17.59 -28.18 -0.96
N ALA A 347 -16.97 -29.27 -1.41
CA ALA A 347 -16.58 -29.47 -2.80
C ALA A 347 -17.80 -29.42 -3.74
N ASP A 348 -18.89 -30.09 -3.39
CA ASP A 348 -20.13 -30.15 -4.17
C ASP A 348 -20.84 -28.80 -4.22
N ARG A 349 -21.02 -28.17 -3.06
CA ARG A 349 -21.66 -26.85 -2.93
C ARG A 349 -21.02 -25.81 -3.85
N PHE A 350 -19.71 -25.89 -4.03
CA PHE A 350 -18.96 -24.95 -4.86
C PHE A 350 -18.45 -25.56 -6.16
N SER A 351 -18.91 -26.76 -6.53
CA SER A 351 -18.51 -27.48 -7.75
C SER A 351 -16.99 -27.50 -7.97
N THR A 352 -16.24 -27.75 -6.89
CA THR A 352 -14.78 -27.81 -6.88
C THR A 352 -14.35 -29.26 -7.00
N PRO A 353 -13.83 -29.70 -8.16
CA PRO A 353 -13.35 -31.07 -8.32
C PRO A 353 -12.17 -31.34 -7.38
N LEU A 354 -12.03 -32.59 -6.93
CA LEU A 354 -10.87 -33.06 -6.17
C LEU A 354 -10.23 -34.21 -6.93
N THR A 355 -8.90 -34.25 -7.01
CA THR A 355 -8.16 -35.31 -7.73
C THR A 355 -7.40 -36.25 -6.79
N SER A 356 -7.16 -35.81 -5.56
CA SER A 356 -6.55 -36.59 -4.49
C SER A 356 -7.14 -36.19 -3.15
N ILE A 357 -7.34 -37.17 -2.26
CA ILE A 357 -7.77 -36.97 -0.88
C ILE A 357 -6.84 -37.78 0.03
N ARG A 358 -6.26 -37.11 1.03
CA ARG A 358 -5.47 -37.75 2.09
C ARG A 358 -6.21 -37.65 3.41
N MET A 359 -6.34 -38.79 4.05
CA MET A 359 -7.09 -38.96 5.29
C MET A 359 -6.18 -39.49 6.40
N LEU A 360 -6.52 -39.15 7.63
CA LEU A 360 -5.94 -39.71 8.85
C LEU A 360 -7.02 -40.54 9.54
N VAL A 361 -6.68 -41.80 9.85
CA VAL A 361 -7.53 -42.68 10.66
C VAL A 361 -6.71 -43.15 11.84
N THR A 362 -7.13 -42.73 13.03
CA THR A 362 -6.37 -42.96 14.27
C THR A 362 -4.95 -42.38 14.15
N ASN A 363 -3.97 -43.17 13.69
CA ASN A 363 -2.57 -42.76 13.49
C ASN A 363 -2.00 -43.19 12.12
N ARG A 364 -2.84 -43.61 11.17
CA ARG A 364 -2.40 -44.04 9.83
C ARG A 364 -2.89 -43.06 8.77
N ARG A 365 -2.00 -42.75 7.82
CA ARG A 365 -2.32 -41.92 6.66
C ARG A 365 -2.77 -42.80 5.51
N ILE A 366 -3.92 -42.49 4.94
CA ILE A 366 -4.49 -43.15 3.76
C ILE A 366 -4.58 -42.10 2.65
N GLY A 367 -4.12 -42.44 1.46
CA GLY A 367 -4.22 -41.58 0.28
C GLY A 367 -5.11 -42.23 -0.78
N TYR A 368 -5.99 -41.44 -1.37
CA TYR A 368 -6.85 -41.82 -2.49
C TYR A 368 -6.56 -40.90 -3.68
N ASP A 369 -6.13 -41.45 -4.81
CA ASP A 369 -5.68 -40.69 -5.98
C ASP A 369 -6.42 -41.14 -7.25
N GLY A 370 -7.12 -40.23 -7.93
CA GLY A 370 -7.98 -40.52 -9.08
C GLY A 370 -7.31 -40.42 -10.46
N ARG A 371 -5.97 -40.49 -10.57
CA ARG A 371 -5.23 -40.30 -11.85
C ARG A 371 -5.64 -39.07 -12.68
N GLY A 372 -6.16 -38.01 -12.03
CA GLY A 372 -6.62 -36.78 -12.70
C GLY A 372 -8.14 -36.66 -12.83
N ASP A 373 -8.89 -37.69 -12.46
CA ASP A 373 -10.35 -37.67 -12.39
C ASP A 373 -10.86 -37.04 -11.09
N ASN A 374 -12.11 -36.59 -11.11
CA ASN A 374 -12.78 -36.08 -9.92
C ASN A 374 -13.16 -37.23 -8.98
N VAL A 375 -12.55 -37.30 -7.80
CA VAL A 375 -12.72 -38.37 -6.81
C VAL A 375 -13.80 -38.11 -5.77
N VAL A 376 -14.48 -36.96 -5.81
CA VAL A 376 -15.45 -36.53 -4.77
C VAL A 376 -16.52 -37.60 -4.52
N HIS A 377 -17.07 -38.20 -5.59
CA HIS A 377 -18.14 -39.21 -5.53
C HIS A 377 -17.68 -40.59 -6.03
N ASP A 378 -16.40 -40.92 -5.86
CA ASP A 378 -15.94 -42.25 -6.26
C ASP A 378 -16.50 -43.33 -5.33
N ALA A 379 -17.23 -44.30 -5.88
CA ALA A 379 -17.82 -45.40 -5.12
C ALA A 379 -16.78 -46.24 -4.36
N GLN A 380 -15.52 -46.27 -4.83
CA GLN A 380 -14.45 -46.94 -4.09
C GLN A 380 -14.05 -46.17 -2.83
N LEU A 381 -14.12 -44.84 -2.87
CA LEU A 381 -13.87 -43.99 -1.71
C LEU A 381 -14.97 -44.16 -0.65
N ASP A 382 -16.23 -44.32 -1.08
CA ASP A 382 -17.35 -44.65 -0.18
C ASP A 382 -17.13 -45.96 0.54
N GLY A 383 -16.73 -47.02 -0.19
CA GLY A 383 -16.41 -48.31 0.41
C GLY A 383 -15.23 -48.24 1.39
N ILE A 384 -14.25 -47.37 1.15
CA ILE A 384 -13.14 -47.12 2.09
C ILE A 384 -13.64 -46.41 3.35
N SER A 385 -14.45 -45.35 3.23
CA SER A 385 -15.01 -44.63 4.38
C SER A 385 -15.88 -45.52 5.27
N GLU A 386 -16.76 -46.32 4.65
CA GLU A 386 -17.59 -47.31 5.36
C GLU A 386 -16.74 -48.33 6.11
N ALA A 387 -15.69 -48.85 5.49
CA ALA A 387 -14.78 -49.81 6.12
C ALA A 387 -13.98 -49.22 7.30
N LEU A 388 -13.81 -47.89 7.32
CA LEU A 388 -13.12 -47.16 8.39
C LEU A 388 -14.10 -46.67 9.48
N GLY A 389 -15.41 -46.89 9.31
CA GLY A 389 -16.44 -46.51 10.26
C GLY A 389 -16.65 -45.00 10.35
N GLN A 390 -16.37 -44.25 9.27
CA GLN A 390 -16.57 -42.79 9.18
C GLN A 390 -15.80 -41.99 10.26
N ALA A 391 -14.71 -42.55 10.79
CA ALA A 391 -13.88 -41.94 11.81
C ALA A 391 -12.64 -41.23 11.22
N GLU A 392 -12.56 -41.13 9.89
CA GLU A 392 -11.48 -40.45 9.19
C GLU A 392 -11.60 -38.93 9.25
N THR A 393 -10.45 -38.27 9.38
CA THR A 393 -10.35 -36.82 9.15
C THR A 393 -9.52 -36.55 7.90
N VAL A 394 -9.87 -35.50 7.16
CA VAL A 394 -9.18 -35.14 5.93
C VAL A 394 -8.07 -34.15 6.26
N ILE A 395 -6.82 -34.54 6.00
CA ILE A 395 -5.64 -33.71 6.28
C ILE A 395 -5.22 -32.87 5.07
N GLU A 396 -5.44 -33.39 3.85
CA GLU A 396 -5.01 -32.74 2.61
C GLU A 396 -5.87 -33.17 1.42
N VAL A 397 -6.14 -32.25 0.50
CA VAL A 397 -6.75 -32.55 -0.81
C VAL A 397 -6.00 -31.83 -1.92
N ASP A 398 -6.04 -32.40 -3.13
CA ASP A 398 -5.55 -31.74 -4.35
C ASP A 398 -6.75 -31.34 -5.23
N ALA A 399 -6.92 -30.04 -5.45
CA ALA A 399 -8.00 -29.45 -6.24
C ALA A 399 -7.44 -28.79 -7.52
N PRO A 400 -7.81 -29.23 -8.73
CA PRO A 400 -7.42 -28.56 -9.96
C PRO A 400 -8.14 -27.23 -10.11
N THR A 401 -7.44 -26.24 -10.67
CA THR A 401 -7.95 -24.91 -10.93
C THR A 401 -8.23 -24.71 -12.42
N ARG A 402 -8.86 -23.59 -12.78
CA ARG A 402 -9.20 -23.26 -14.17
C ARG A 402 -7.96 -23.09 -15.05
N SER A 403 -6.87 -22.57 -14.50
CA SER A 403 -5.58 -22.45 -15.19
C SER A 403 -4.88 -23.81 -15.42
N GLY A 404 -5.46 -24.92 -14.95
CA GLY A 404 -4.88 -26.27 -15.07
C GLY A 404 -3.82 -26.59 -14.02
N ALA A 405 -3.53 -25.65 -13.11
CA ALA A 405 -2.71 -25.91 -11.94
C ALA A 405 -3.48 -26.77 -10.92
N VAL A 406 -2.76 -27.48 -10.07
CA VAL A 406 -3.35 -28.24 -8.96
C VAL A 406 -2.96 -27.56 -7.66
N LEU A 407 -3.94 -27.18 -6.86
CA LEU A 407 -3.75 -26.65 -5.52
C LEU A 407 -3.80 -27.77 -4.50
N ARG A 408 -2.75 -27.86 -3.70
CA ARG A 408 -2.71 -28.70 -2.51
C ARG A 408 -3.22 -27.91 -1.32
N CYS A 409 -4.35 -28.32 -0.79
CA CYS A 409 -5.04 -27.70 0.34
C CYS A 409 -4.85 -28.57 1.59
N SER A 410 -4.12 -28.06 2.57
CA SER A 410 -3.91 -28.71 3.87
C SER A 410 -4.90 -28.13 4.88
N PHE A 411 -5.72 -28.99 5.46
CA PHE A 411 -6.69 -28.62 6.49
C PHE A 411 -6.02 -28.42 7.84
N THR A 412 -5.04 -29.25 8.20
CA THR A 412 -4.28 -29.10 9.45
C THR A 412 -3.67 -27.70 9.62
N HIS A 413 -3.24 -27.05 8.53
CA HIS A 413 -2.61 -25.72 8.58
C HIS A 413 -3.45 -24.60 7.93
N HIS A 414 -4.65 -24.91 7.44
CA HIS A 414 -5.46 -24.02 6.59
C HIS A 414 -4.64 -23.34 5.49
N LEU A 415 -3.81 -24.11 4.80
CA LEU A 415 -2.84 -23.62 3.82
C LEU A 415 -3.11 -24.25 2.46
N ALA A 416 -3.25 -23.43 1.42
CA ALA A 416 -3.29 -23.86 0.04
C ALA A 416 -2.00 -23.46 -0.68
N SER A 417 -1.42 -24.35 -1.48
CA SER A 417 -0.23 -24.08 -2.28
C SER A 417 -0.28 -24.76 -3.63
N ALA A 418 0.25 -24.11 -4.67
CA ALA A 418 0.37 -24.71 -5.99
C ALA A 418 1.29 -25.93 -5.96
N ARG A 419 0.90 -27.02 -6.62
CA ARG A 419 1.68 -28.25 -6.69
C ARG A 419 2.95 -28.00 -7.53
N GLY A 420 4.11 -28.12 -6.89
CA GLY A 420 5.43 -27.89 -7.49
C GLY A 420 6.07 -26.57 -7.03
N ALA A 421 7.36 -26.60 -6.72
CA ALA A 421 8.06 -25.51 -6.02
C ALA A 421 8.13 -24.17 -6.78
N ARG A 422 7.83 -24.16 -8.10
CA ARG A 422 7.84 -22.96 -8.94
C ARG A 422 6.49 -22.66 -9.58
N SER A 423 5.47 -23.47 -9.29
CA SER A 423 4.14 -23.28 -9.85
C SER A 423 3.50 -22.06 -9.20
N GLN A 424 2.92 -21.18 -10.01
CA GLN A 424 2.15 -20.02 -9.55
C GLN A 424 0.74 -20.10 -10.13
N VAL A 425 -0.22 -19.60 -9.37
CA VAL A 425 -1.64 -19.63 -9.70
C VAL A 425 -2.20 -18.22 -9.56
N PRO A 426 -3.11 -17.78 -10.45
CA PRO A 426 -3.83 -16.53 -10.29
C PRO A 426 -4.44 -16.37 -8.89
N LEU A 427 -4.40 -15.16 -8.32
CA LEU A 427 -4.88 -14.93 -6.95
C LEU A 427 -6.36 -15.26 -6.78
N ASP A 428 -7.18 -14.98 -7.80
CA ASP A 428 -8.61 -15.28 -7.80
C ASP A 428 -8.88 -16.79 -7.69
N GLU A 429 -8.14 -17.62 -8.43
CA GLU A 429 -8.23 -19.08 -8.33
C GLU A 429 -7.66 -19.60 -7.00
N LEU A 430 -6.50 -19.08 -6.58
CA LEU A 430 -5.83 -19.50 -5.35
C LEU A 430 -6.71 -19.24 -4.12
N ILE A 431 -7.17 -18.01 -3.95
CA ILE A 431 -7.98 -17.58 -2.80
C ILE A 431 -9.39 -18.16 -2.91
N GLY A 432 -9.97 -18.15 -4.11
CA GLY A 432 -11.32 -18.66 -4.35
C GLY A 432 -11.45 -20.14 -3.98
N THR A 433 -10.54 -20.99 -4.47
CA THR A 433 -10.54 -22.43 -4.17
C THR A 433 -10.18 -22.70 -2.72
N ALA A 434 -9.15 -22.02 -2.19
CA ALA A 434 -8.73 -22.21 -0.80
C ALA A 434 -9.84 -21.86 0.19
N ALA A 435 -10.51 -20.72 0.02
CA ALA A 435 -11.56 -20.27 0.94
C ALA A 435 -12.78 -21.20 0.94
N ARG A 436 -13.16 -21.72 -0.22
CA ARG A 436 -14.31 -22.64 -0.37
C ARG A 436 -14.08 -24.02 0.22
N LEU A 437 -12.84 -24.52 0.19
CA LEU A 437 -12.51 -25.83 0.74
C LEU A 437 -12.11 -25.75 2.21
N LEU A 438 -11.18 -24.85 2.56
CA LEU A 438 -10.55 -24.80 3.87
C LEU A 438 -11.39 -24.05 4.91
N TYR A 439 -12.40 -23.29 4.50
CA TYR A 439 -13.28 -22.56 5.41
C TYR A 439 -14.75 -22.83 5.11
N ASP A 440 -15.57 -22.91 6.16
CA ASP A 440 -17.01 -23.10 6.04
C ASP A 440 -17.71 -21.75 5.74
N LEU A 441 -17.70 -21.39 4.46
CA LEU A 441 -18.34 -20.18 3.94
C LEU A 441 -19.86 -20.36 3.89
N THR A 442 -20.60 -19.34 4.31
CA THR A 442 -22.04 -19.20 4.03
C THR A 442 -22.26 -18.81 2.56
N ASP A 443 -23.49 -18.97 2.04
CA ASP A 443 -23.79 -18.60 0.65
C ASP A 443 -23.56 -17.09 0.43
N HIS A 444 -23.93 -16.27 1.43
CA HIS A 444 -23.68 -14.85 1.40
C HIS A 444 -22.18 -14.50 1.33
N GLU A 445 -21.33 -15.17 2.10
CA GLU A 445 -19.88 -14.96 2.04
C GLU A 445 -19.28 -15.47 0.74
N ALA A 446 -19.81 -16.57 0.19
CA ALA A 446 -19.39 -17.08 -1.11
C ALA A 446 -19.74 -16.10 -2.25
N ASP A 447 -20.91 -15.47 -2.19
CA ASP A 447 -21.32 -14.42 -3.12
C ASP A 447 -20.45 -13.16 -2.97
N GLN A 448 -20.14 -12.75 -1.74
CA GLN A 448 -19.22 -11.63 -1.47
C GLN A 448 -17.82 -11.92 -2.00
N LEU A 449 -17.29 -13.12 -1.77
CA LEU A 449 -16.01 -13.57 -2.30
C LEU A 449 -16.02 -13.57 -3.84
N ALA A 450 -17.10 -14.05 -4.47
CA ALA A 450 -17.25 -14.02 -5.92
C ALA A 450 -17.33 -12.60 -6.48
N GLY A 451 -18.03 -11.68 -5.81
CA GLY A 451 -18.07 -10.27 -6.20
C GLY A 451 -16.70 -9.59 -6.14
N LEU A 452 -15.88 -9.96 -5.15
CA LEU A 452 -14.57 -9.36 -4.89
C LEU A 452 -13.45 -9.93 -5.78
N LEU A 453 -13.50 -11.24 -6.07
CA LEU A 453 -12.56 -11.91 -6.98
C LEU A 453 -13.00 -11.83 -8.45
N GLY A 454 -14.28 -11.55 -8.70
CA GLY A 454 -14.90 -11.62 -10.02
C GLY A 454 -15.49 -13.00 -10.37
N PRO A 455 -16.14 -13.15 -11.55
CA PRO A 455 -16.71 -14.42 -11.98
C PRO A 455 -15.63 -15.49 -12.05
N GLN A 456 -15.74 -16.45 -11.13
CA GLN A 456 -14.96 -17.67 -11.15
C GLN A 456 -15.67 -18.58 -12.16
N GLY A 457 -15.16 -18.69 -13.39
CA GLY A 457 -15.72 -19.60 -14.39
C GLY A 457 -15.75 -21.06 -13.89
N GLN A 458 -16.35 -21.96 -14.65
CA GLN A 458 -16.28 -23.39 -14.30
C GLN A 458 -14.85 -23.92 -14.47
N PRO A 459 -14.33 -24.75 -13.54
CA PRO A 459 -13.09 -25.50 -13.77
C PRO A 459 -13.23 -26.39 -15.01
N VAL A 460 -12.11 -26.66 -15.69
CA VAL A 460 -12.10 -27.56 -16.85
C VAL A 460 -12.53 -28.94 -16.38
N SER A 461 -13.74 -29.35 -16.76
CA SER A 461 -14.21 -30.71 -16.53
C SER A 461 -13.42 -31.62 -17.48
N ALA A 462 -12.55 -32.48 -16.94
CA ALA A 462 -12.05 -33.61 -17.72
C ALA A 462 -13.20 -34.62 -17.84
N PRO A 463 -13.73 -34.91 -19.04
CA PRO A 463 -14.75 -35.92 -19.19
C PRO A 463 -14.16 -37.30 -18.90
N TRP A 464 -14.84 -38.04 -18.04
CA TRP A 464 -14.57 -39.45 -17.74
C TRP A 464 -14.70 -40.30 -19.01
N ASN A 465 -13.70 -41.13 -19.29
CA ASN A 465 -13.79 -42.24 -20.24
C ASN A 465 -13.45 -43.53 -19.47
N GLN A 466 -14.48 -44.33 -19.16
CA GLN A 466 -14.29 -45.69 -18.67
C GLN A 466 -13.62 -46.53 -19.76
N PRO A 467 -12.48 -47.19 -19.51
CA PRO A 467 -12.08 -48.33 -20.34
C PRO A 467 -13.08 -49.46 -20.10
N PRO A 468 -13.50 -50.21 -21.13
CA PRO A 468 -14.38 -51.36 -20.94
C PRO A 468 -13.69 -52.37 -20.02
N LEU A 469 -14.32 -52.61 -18.86
CA LEU A 469 -13.98 -53.75 -18.02
C LEU A 469 -14.54 -54.98 -18.72
N PHE A 470 -13.62 -55.83 -19.20
CA PHE A 470 -13.81 -57.08 -19.93
C PHE A 470 -14.12 -56.92 -21.43
N GLU A 471 -13.12 -57.23 -22.26
CA GLU A 471 -13.37 -57.77 -23.61
C GLU A 471 -13.38 -59.32 -23.53
N PRO A 472 -14.22 -60.00 -24.33
CA PRO A 472 -14.37 -61.47 -24.30
C PRO A 472 -13.15 -62.25 -24.78
#